data_AF-P0CH77-F1
#
_entry.id   AF-P0CH77-F1
#
_cell.length_a   1.000
_cell.length_b   1.000
_cell.length_c   1.000
_cell.angle_alpha   90.00
_cell.angle_beta   90.00
_cell.angle_gamma   90.00
#
_symmetry.space_group_name_H-M   'P 1'
#
loop_
_entity.id
_entity.type
_entity.pdbx_description
1 polymer ?
#
loop_
_entity_poly.entity_id
_entity_poly.type
_entity_poly.pdbx_seq_one_letter_code
_entity_poly.pdbx_strand_id
1 'polypeptide(L)' 'FECSVSCEIEKEGNKDCKKKKCKGGWKCKFNMCVKDI' A
#
# COMPACT_ATOMS: atom_id res chain seq x y z
N PHE A 1 -1.76 8.39 -9.47
CA PHE A 1 -0.81 7.26 -9.50
C PHE A 1 -1.08 6.38 -8.29
N GLU A 2 -0.94 5.05 -8.37
CA GLU A 2 -1.10 4.16 -7.21
C GLU A 2 0.23 4.11 -6.44
N CYS A 3 0.20 4.19 -5.11
CA CYS A 3 1.44 4.12 -4.34
C CYS A 3 2.14 2.78 -4.60
N SER A 4 3.44 2.81 -4.84
CA SER A 4 4.24 1.63 -5.19
C SER A 4 4.54 0.78 -3.96
N VAL A 5 4.70 1.41 -2.80
CA VAL A 5 5.13 0.74 -1.57
C VAL A 5 4.03 0.79 -0.50
N SER A 6 3.40 1.96 -0.36
CA SER A 6 2.42 2.27 0.68
C SER A 6 1.02 1.74 0.35
N CYS A 7 0.42 0.90 1.19
CA CYS A 7 -0.98 0.46 1.03
C CYS A 7 -1.98 1.19 1.93
N GLU A 8 -1.52 1.98 2.89
CA GLU A 8 -2.35 2.83 3.76
C GLU A 8 -2.12 4.31 3.53
N ILE A 9 -0.86 4.72 3.32
CA ILE A 9 -0.44 6.10 3.17
C ILE A 9 -0.58 6.49 1.71
N GLU A 10 -1.40 7.51 1.46
CA GLU A 10 -1.65 8.07 0.13
C GLU A 10 -0.57 9.08 -0.29
N LYS A 11 0.66 8.82 0.15
CA LYS A 11 1.84 9.65 -0.11
C LYS A 11 3.07 8.77 -0.31
N GLU A 12 3.80 9.07 -1.36
CA GLU A 12 5.09 8.46 -1.66
C GLU A 12 6.10 9.59 -1.91
N GLY A 13 6.94 9.84 -0.91
CA GLY A 13 7.79 11.03 -0.86
C GLY A 13 6.94 12.31 -0.75
N ASN A 14 6.98 13.14 -1.80
CA ASN A 14 6.27 14.42 -1.87
C ASN A 14 5.08 14.41 -2.84
N LYS A 15 4.72 13.25 -3.39
CA LYS A 15 3.58 13.10 -4.31
C LYS A 15 2.44 12.34 -3.64
N ASP A 16 1.24 12.90 -3.75
CA ASP A 16 0.02 12.20 -3.40
C ASP A 16 -0.22 11.04 -4.39
N CYS A 17 -0.53 9.87 -3.83
CA CYS A 17 -0.77 8.64 -4.57
C CYS A 17 -1.98 7.92 -3.97
N LYS A 18 -2.73 7.17 -4.79
CA LYS A 18 -3.88 6.40 -4.33
C LYS A 18 -3.40 5.18 -3.55
N LYS A 19 -4.13 4.79 -2.51
CA LYS A 19 -3.85 3.57 -1.72
C LYS A 19 -3.58 2.36 -2.61
N LYS A 20 -2.44 1.72 -2.39
CA LYS A 20 -2.10 0.47 -3.06
C LYS A 20 -3.06 -0.64 -2.66
N LYS A 21 -3.69 -1.30 -3.64
CA LYS A 21 -4.50 -2.49 -3.34
C LYS A 21 -3.61 -3.72 -3.25
N CYS A 22 -3.56 -4.32 -2.06
CA CYS A 22 -2.88 -5.60 -1.88
C CYS A 22 -3.60 -6.71 -2.66
N LYS A 23 -2.83 -7.65 -3.22
CA LYS A 23 -3.36 -8.83 -3.92
C LYS A 23 -4.13 -9.73 -2.95
N GLY A 24 -5.07 -10.54 -3.46
CA GLY A 24 -5.84 -11.48 -2.65
C GLY A 24 -4.95 -12.39 -1.79
N GLY A 25 -5.25 -12.50 -0.50
CA GLY A 25 -4.42 -13.19 0.50
C GLY A 25 -3.29 -12.33 1.11
N TRP A 26 -3.21 -11.05 0.76
CA TRP A 26 -2.31 -10.09 1.38
C TRP A 26 -3.12 -8.99 2.07
N LYS A 27 -2.81 -8.70 3.33
CA LYS A 27 -3.37 -7.57 4.06
C LYS A 27 -2.37 -6.42 4.10
N CYS A 28 -2.88 -5.20 4.12
CA CYS A 28 -2.08 -4.04 4.42
C CYS A 28 -1.78 -4.03 5.93
N LYS A 29 -0.49 -4.04 6.31
CA LYS A 29 -0.05 -3.95 7.70
C LYS A 29 1.25 -3.15 7.75
N PHE A 30 1.35 -2.20 8.67
CA PHE A 30 2.48 -1.25 8.73
C PHE A 30 2.71 -0.55 7.39
N ASN A 31 1.63 -0.15 6.71
CA ASN A 31 1.69 0.51 5.42
C ASN A 31 2.31 -0.32 4.27
N MET A 32 2.58 -1.62 4.46
CA MET A 32 3.03 -2.54 3.42
C MET A 32 2.05 -3.70 3.24
N CYS A 33 1.96 -4.21 2.01
CA CYS A 33 1.22 -5.44 1.76
C CYS A 33 2.04 -6.61 2.30
N VAL A 34 1.51 -7.30 3.30
CA VAL A 34 2.08 -8.54 3.84
C VAL A 34 1.10 -9.68 3.58
N LYS A 35 1.62 -10.86 3.27
CA LYS A 35 0.80 -12.06 3.10
C LYS A 35 0.13 -12.36 4.45
N ASP A 36 -1.20 -12.43 4.44
CA ASP A 36 -1.97 -12.87 5.60
C ASP A 36 -1.73 -14.38 5.67
N ILE A 37 -0.79 -14.78 6.53
CA ILE A 37 -0.41 -16.17 6.76
C ILE A 37 -1.39 -16.84 7.71
#